data_AF-A0A812LIR9-F1
#
_entry.id   AF-A0A812LIR9-F1
#
_cell.length_a   1.000
_cell.length_b   1.000
_cell.length_c   1.000
_cell.angle_alpha   90.00
_cell.angle_beta   90.00
_cell.angle_gamma   90.00
#
_symmetry.space_group_name_H-M   'P 1'
#
loop_
_entity.id
_entity.type
_entity.pdbx_description
1 polymer ?
#
loop_
_entity_poly.entity_id
_entity_poly.type
_entity_poly.pdbx_seq_one_letter_code
_entity_poly.pdbx_strand_id
1 'polypeptide(L)'
;MGGAPPSAAELPEDSLPMTTAKSSAPVPFQKAPMAQVSAPPAKRGEKRPNFSAAVAADASPAPLDNSLMPVTIEELVSAIEASTPNAKQRHAVQLGEAVGQTLPIEHINMFLRALKVKIVERAQTDGVQVQTPRAVASPGGADPALSKAATVKSPGLPNSAPKSGAATPKATPSGQPPAGKVVMAKATLSKSAGIIAKVGLGSPAGTPPTVPPKAVVAKVPAKVPVKAAPAKAKAAPAEEPAPESVSKASPPASPPQEDALYQLVGELTDDPVVQDGLILEDRINEVFRRLWESVARRPKDWVAAWQAMGIPADRQGEALQKFLNIAFVQTEDPDKAPLILAELVKCHKIKMRAIEDVFLAFGQNLDGILAINEDAWQVYAKFLAFVFPKPAIEGWGWSRVGWDWKGWWQFAERCIQSLESSRAFDVLGLVLRMLEDKEGQPLFNIQIWSDGDRFAKFLGKLCDLGGCELPEVVERLSLLGVTAAEE
;
A
#
# COMPACT_ATOMS: atom_id res chain seq x y z
N MET A 1 52.89 32.99 -35.05
CA MET A 1 53.28 33.46 -33.71
C MET A 1 52.41 32.73 -32.69
N GLY A 2 52.93 31.65 -32.12
CA GLY A 2 52.26 30.85 -31.09
C GLY A 2 52.91 31.15 -29.74
N GLY A 3 52.11 31.59 -28.78
CA GLY A 3 52.53 31.83 -27.41
C GLY A 3 52.01 30.71 -26.50
N ALA A 4 52.93 29.96 -25.92
CA ALA A 4 52.68 28.99 -24.87
C ALA A 4 52.44 29.70 -23.52
N PRO A 5 51.53 29.20 -22.66
CA PRO A 5 51.51 29.54 -21.24
C PRO A 5 52.32 28.53 -20.40
N PRO A 6 53.00 28.96 -19.31
CA PRO A 6 53.84 28.11 -18.49
C PRO A 6 53.10 27.43 -17.31
N SER A 7 53.53 26.18 -17.13
CA SER A 7 53.72 25.31 -15.96
C SER A 7 53.29 25.74 -14.54
N ALA A 8 52.56 24.80 -13.95
CA ALA A 8 52.48 24.30 -12.57
C ALA A 8 53.32 24.95 -11.45
N ALA A 9 52.64 25.25 -10.34
CA ALA A 9 53.21 25.42 -9.01
C ALA A 9 52.58 24.38 -8.07
N GLU A 10 53.45 23.58 -7.45
CA GLU A 10 53.19 22.63 -6.37
C GLU A 10 52.76 23.36 -5.08
N LEU A 11 51.85 22.75 -4.32
CA LEU A 11 51.56 23.11 -2.94
C LEU A 11 51.67 21.86 -2.05
N PRO A 12 52.28 21.96 -0.85
CA PRO A 12 52.66 20.81 -0.04
C PRO A 12 51.50 20.28 0.81
N GLU A 13 51.47 18.95 0.92
CA GLU A 13 50.79 18.18 1.95
C GLU A 13 51.50 18.39 3.29
N ASP A 14 50.77 18.76 4.36
CA ASP A 14 51.09 18.25 5.69
C ASP A 14 49.98 18.45 6.73
N SER A 15 49.84 17.43 7.59
CA SER A 15 49.38 17.49 8.99
C SER A 15 47.88 17.62 9.32
N LEU A 16 47.20 16.47 9.46
CA LEU A 16 46.02 16.30 10.32
C LEU A 16 46.37 15.44 11.55
N PRO A 17 46.02 15.86 12.78
CA PRO A 17 46.31 15.07 13.98
C PRO A 17 45.27 13.97 14.21
N MET A 18 45.79 12.77 14.49
CA MET A 18 45.05 11.64 15.04
C MET A 18 44.49 11.99 16.43
N THR A 19 43.19 11.79 16.61
CA THR A 19 42.57 11.69 17.93
C THR A 19 42.43 10.22 18.32
N THR A 20 43.08 9.90 19.43
CA THR A 20 43.14 8.57 20.05
C THR A 20 41.89 8.27 20.88
N ALA A 21 41.65 6.97 20.98
CA ALA A 21 40.60 6.24 21.67
C ALA A 21 40.16 6.77 23.05
N LYS A 22 38.86 6.61 23.33
CA LYS A 22 38.35 6.29 24.68
C LYS A 22 37.47 5.05 24.61
N SER A 23 38.12 3.93 24.90
CA SER A 23 37.55 2.64 25.25
C SER A 23 36.77 2.76 26.55
N SER A 24 35.46 2.51 26.53
CA SER A 24 34.63 2.38 27.72
C SER A 24 34.52 0.89 28.08
N ALA A 25 34.99 0.55 29.28
CA ALA A 25 34.96 -0.81 29.81
C ALA A 25 33.54 -1.20 30.28
N PRO A 26 33.16 -2.48 30.21
CA PRO A 26 31.86 -2.96 30.65
C PRO A 26 31.79 -3.08 32.18
N VAL A 27 30.68 -2.64 32.75
CA VAL A 27 30.30 -2.79 34.16
C VAL A 27 29.89 -4.25 34.42
N PRO A 28 30.43 -4.94 35.45
CA PRO A 28 30.02 -6.29 35.78
C PRO A 28 28.68 -6.28 36.54
N PHE A 29 27.67 -6.93 35.96
CA PHE A 29 26.41 -7.22 36.65
C PHE A 29 26.64 -8.31 37.71
N GLN A 30 26.41 -7.97 38.97
CA GLN A 30 26.38 -8.92 40.09
C GLN A 30 25.09 -9.76 40.02
N LYS A 31 25.25 -11.08 40.00
CA LYS A 31 24.19 -12.08 40.22
C LYS A 31 23.68 -11.96 41.67
N ALA A 32 22.38 -11.75 41.84
CA ALA A 32 21.69 -12.02 43.09
C ALA A 32 20.99 -13.40 43.02
N PRO A 33 20.91 -14.14 44.15
CA PRO A 33 20.62 -15.58 44.17
C PRO A 33 19.14 -15.95 44.04
N MET A 34 18.91 -17.08 43.38
CA MET A 34 17.62 -17.77 43.26
C MET A 34 17.08 -18.17 44.64
N ALA A 35 15.87 -17.71 44.96
CA ALA A 35 15.07 -18.28 46.04
C ALA A 35 14.26 -19.47 45.49
N GLN A 36 14.55 -20.66 46.02
CA GLN A 36 13.73 -21.85 45.93
C GLN A 36 12.39 -21.61 46.64
N VAL A 37 11.27 -21.87 45.97
CA VAL A 37 9.98 -22.06 46.65
C VAL A 37 9.29 -23.29 46.08
N SER A 38 8.86 -24.12 47.02
CA SER A 38 8.38 -25.49 46.92
C SER A 38 7.00 -25.64 46.26
N ALA A 39 6.79 -26.79 45.65
CA ALA A 39 5.47 -27.42 45.46
C ALA A 39 5.04 -28.16 46.76
N PRO A 40 3.88 -28.86 46.86
CA PRO A 40 2.55 -28.77 46.23
C PRO A 40 1.46 -28.65 47.37
N PRO A 41 0.13 -28.98 47.28
CA PRO A 41 -0.46 -30.25 46.80
C PRO A 41 -1.82 -30.16 46.06
N ALA A 42 -2.22 -31.35 45.59
CA ALA A 42 -3.42 -31.72 44.84
C ALA A 42 -4.76 -31.77 45.64
N LYS A 43 -5.84 -32.08 44.88
CA LYS A 43 -7.26 -32.41 45.22
C LYS A 43 -8.18 -31.19 45.01
N ARG A 44 -9.42 -31.25 44.51
CA ARG A 44 -10.52 -32.25 44.44
C ARG A 44 -11.56 -31.59 43.49
N GLY A 45 -12.11 -32.20 42.45
CA GLY A 45 -13.24 -33.14 42.50
C GLY A 45 -14.60 -32.46 42.75
N GLU A 46 -15.33 -32.01 41.71
CA GLU A 46 -16.78 -31.68 41.76
C GLU A 46 -17.38 -31.66 40.34
N LYS A 47 -18.01 -32.76 39.88
CA LYS A 47 -19.47 -33.01 39.79
C LYS A 47 -20.30 -31.93 39.08
N ARG A 48 -20.53 -32.13 37.77
CA ARG A 48 -21.65 -31.55 37.00
C ARG A 48 -22.96 -32.30 37.32
N PRO A 49 -24.09 -31.61 37.53
CA PRO A 49 -25.40 -32.25 37.47
C PRO A 49 -25.91 -32.34 36.02
N ASN A 50 -26.53 -33.48 35.78
CA ASN A 50 -27.13 -33.97 34.56
C ASN A 50 -28.58 -33.46 34.49
N PHE A 51 -29.00 -32.83 33.40
CA PHE A 51 -30.42 -32.61 33.09
C PHE A 51 -30.72 -33.19 31.71
N SER A 52 -31.54 -34.24 31.69
CA SER A 52 -32.16 -34.84 30.52
C SER A 52 -33.67 -34.68 30.63
N ALA A 53 -34.29 -34.15 29.58
CA ALA A 53 -35.66 -34.43 29.08
C ALA A 53 -35.79 -33.64 27.75
N ALA A 54 -35.73 -34.27 26.58
CA ALA A 54 -36.76 -35.06 25.89
C ALA A 54 -37.75 -34.20 25.06
N VAL A 55 -38.15 -34.75 23.89
CA VAL A 55 -39.10 -34.27 22.85
C VAL A 55 -38.41 -33.44 21.73
N ALA A 56 -38.43 -33.76 20.42
CA ALA A 56 -39.14 -34.74 19.60
C ALA A 56 -38.25 -35.22 18.42
N ALA A 57 -38.59 -36.39 17.88
CA ALA A 57 -37.94 -37.04 16.75
C ALA A 57 -38.28 -36.39 15.41
N ASP A 58 -37.25 -36.13 14.59
CA ASP A 58 -37.36 -36.07 13.13
C ASP A 58 -36.14 -36.80 12.52
N ALA A 59 -36.36 -37.44 11.39
CA ALA A 59 -35.57 -38.56 10.89
C ALA A 59 -34.11 -38.20 10.53
N SER A 60 -33.17 -38.94 11.12
CA SER A 60 -31.74 -38.87 10.79
C SER A 60 -31.43 -39.80 9.60
N PRO A 61 -30.79 -39.32 8.51
CA PRO A 61 -30.29 -40.19 7.45
C PRO A 61 -29.02 -40.91 7.90
N ALA A 62 -28.86 -42.15 7.44
CA ALA A 62 -27.75 -43.04 7.77
C ALA A 62 -26.37 -42.42 7.48
N PRO A 63 -25.32 -42.75 8.25
CA PRO A 63 -23.98 -42.28 8.00
C PRO A 63 -23.47 -42.87 6.68
N LEU A 64 -23.13 -42.00 5.72
CA LEU A 64 -22.44 -42.39 4.51
C LEU A 64 -21.02 -42.84 4.89
N ASP A 65 -20.72 -44.07 4.52
CA ASP A 65 -19.43 -44.73 4.68
C ASP A 65 -18.37 -43.94 3.91
N ASN A 66 -17.34 -43.48 4.62
CA ASN A 66 -16.37 -42.49 4.14
C ASN A 66 -15.23 -43.18 3.34
N SER A 67 -15.61 -44.05 2.40
CA SER A 67 -14.70 -44.70 1.46
C SER A 67 -14.73 -43.94 0.14
N LEU A 68 -13.96 -42.85 0.08
CA LEU A 68 -13.72 -42.08 -1.15
C LEU A 68 -12.86 -42.91 -2.11
N MET A 69 -13.52 -43.79 -2.89
CA MET A 69 -13.02 -44.11 -4.23
C MET A 69 -12.85 -42.79 -5.00
N PRO A 70 -11.90 -42.69 -5.95
CA PRO A 70 -11.77 -41.51 -6.80
C PRO A 70 -12.99 -41.44 -7.72
N VAL A 71 -14.10 -40.92 -7.20
CA VAL A 71 -15.26 -40.53 -7.97
C VAL A 71 -14.79 -39.42 -8.90
N THR A 72 -14.91 -39.65 -10.20
CA THR A 72 -14.49 -38.65 -11.18
C THR A 72 -15.40 -37.44 -11.04
N ILE A 73 -14.87 -36.23 -11.28
CA ILE A 73 -15.67 -34.98 -11.23
C ILE A 73 -16.91 -35.11 -12.14
N GLU A 74 -16.81 -35.85 -13.24
CA GLU A 74 -17.90 -36.14 -14.17
C GLU A 74 -19.06 -36.92 -13.53
N GLU A 75 -18.77 -37.91 -12.67
CA GLU A 75 -19.80 -38.68 -11.95
C GLU A 75 -20.51 -37.81 -10.90
N LEU A 76 -19.76 -36.95 -10.22
CA LEU A 76 -20.30 -36.00 -9.25
C LEU A 76 -21.20 -34.95 -9.91
N VAL A 77 -20.77 -34.40 -11.05
CA VAL A 77 -21.58 -33.47 -11.85
C VAL A 77 -22.84 -34.16 -12.39
N SER A 78 -22.73 -35.39 -12.89
CA SER A 78 -23.87 -36.17 -13.38
C SER A 78 -24.87 -36.48 -12.26
N ALA A 79 -24.40 -36.78 -11.05
CA ALA A 79 -25.25 -37.00 -9.88
C ALA A 79 -25.98 -35.71 -9.45
N ILE A 80 -25.29 -34.56 -9.52
CA ILE A 80 -25.91 -33.25 -9.28
C ILE A 80 -26.99 -32.99 -10.32
N GLU A 81 -26.73 -33.21 -11.61
CA GLU A 81 -27.71 -32.98 -12.67
C GLU A 81 -28.96 -33.87 -12.58
N ALA A 82 -28.85 -35.06 -11.99
CA ALA A 82 -29.98 -35.95 -11.74
C ALA A 82 -30.82 -35.57 -10.50
N SER A 83 -30.33 -34.69 -9.62
CA SER A 83 -30.99 -34.33 -8.36
C SER A 83 -32.14 -33.32 -8.53
N THR A 84 -33.01 -33.18 -7.52
CA THR A 84 -34.10 -32.19 -7.53
C THR A 84 -33.56 -30.76 -7.48
N PRO A 85 -34.27 -29.73 -7.99
CA PRO A 85 -33.73 -28.36 -8.11
C PRO A 85 -33.15 -27.79 -6.81
N ASN A 86 -33.79 -28.05 -5.66
CA ASN A 86 -33.31 -27.60 -4.36
C ASN A 86 -32.09 -28.43 -3.86
N ALA A 87 -32.00 -29.70 -4.24
CA ALA A 87 -30.83 -30.54 -3.95
C ALA A 87 -29.65 -30.17 -4.86
N LYS A 88 -29.89 -29.81 -6.13
CA LYS A 88 -28.87 -29.34 -7.07
C LYS A 88 -28.05 -28.19 -6.49
N GLN A 89 -28.73 -27.18 -5.97
CA GLN A 89 -28.06 -26.02 -5.40
C GLN A 89 -27.22 -26.39 -4.18
N ARG A 90 -27.74 -27.25 -3.29
CA ARG A 90 -27.00 -27.70 -2.11
C ARG A 90 -25.78 -28.54 -2.47
N HIS A 91 -25.92 -29.47 -3.42
CA HIS A 91 -24.81 -30.30 -3.86
C HIS A 91 -23.77 -29.52 -4.67
N ALA A 92 -24.18 -28.52 -5.45
CA ALA A 92 -23.26 -27.62 -6.13
C ALA A 92 -22.44 -26.77 -5.13
N VAL A 93 -23.07 -26.29 -4.04
CA VAL A 93 -22.35 -25.57 -2.97
C VAL A 93 -21.36 -26.50 -2.25
N GLN A 94 -21.78 -27.71 -1.90
CA GLN A 94 -20.90 -28.70 -1.27
C GLN A 94 -19.72 -29.10 -2.17
N LEU A 95 -19.96 -29.26 -3.48
CA LEU A 95 -18.90 -29.51 -4.45
C LEU A 95 -17.94 -28.30 -4.53
N GLY A 96 -18.47 -27.08 -4.53
CA GLY A 96 -17.68 -25.85 -4.49
C GLY A 96 -16.78 -25.76 -3.26
N GLU A 97 -17.30 -26.09 -2.07
CA GLU A 97 -16.51 -26.16 -0.83
C GLU A 97 -15.43 -27.25 -0.89
N ALA A 98 -15.79 -28.46 -1.31
CA ALA A 98 -14.84 -29.58 -1.39
C ALA A 98 -13.71 -29.32 -2.39
N VAL A 99 -14.03 -28.74 -3.55
CA VAL A 99 -13.05 -28.35 -4.57
C VAL A 99 -12.20 -27.16 -4.10
N GLY A 100 -12.81 -26.18 -3.44
CA GLY A 100 -12.11 -25.02 -2.89
C GLY A 100 -11.12 -25.36 -1.78
N GLN A 101 -11.40 -26.39 -0.98
CA GLN A 101 -10.48 -26.85 0.09
C GLN A 101 -9.31 -27.69 -0.42
N THR A 102 -9.42 -28.28 -1.62
CA THR A 102 -8.44 -29.24 -2.14
C THR A 102 -7.57 -28.68 -3.27
N LEU A 103 -8.00 -27.64 -3.97
CA LEU A 103 -7.24 -27.06 -5.07
C LEU A 103 -6.20 -26.03 -4.60
N PRO A 104 -4.99 -26.02 -5.20
CA PRO A 104 -4.05 -24.91 -5.08
C PRO A 104 -4.68 -23.59 -5.53
N ILE A 105 -4.24 -22.47 -4.93
CA ILE A 105 -4.78 -21.13 -5.19
C ILE A 105 -4.72 -20.76 -6.69
N GLU A 106 -3.67 -21.19 -7.42
CA GLU A 106 -3.60 -20.92 -8.87
C GLU A 106 -4.72 -21.62 -9.65
N HIS A 107 -5.05 -22.86 -9.28
CA HIS A 107 -6.12 -23.63 -9.93
C HIS A 107 -7.50 -23.09 -9.58
N ILE A 108 -7.69 -22.58 -8.35
CA ILE A 108 -8.93 -21.88 -7.96
C ILE A 108 -9.14 -20.65 -8.84
N ASN A 109 -8.11 -19.84 -9.05
CA ASN A 109 -8.21 -18.66 -9.92
C ASN A 109 -8.52 -19.03 -11.38
N MET A 110 -7.90 -20.09 -11.91
CA MET A 110 -8.25 -20.60 -13.25
C MET A 110 -9.69 -21.11 -13.32
N PHE A 111 -10.14 -21.83 -12.30
CA PHE A 111 -11.51 -22.33 -12.19
C PHE A 111 -12.53 -21.18 -12.14
N LEU A 112 -12.30 -20.15 -11.31
CA LEU A 112 -13.18 -18.99 -11.21
C LEU A 112 -13.26 -18.21 -12.53
N ARG A 113 -12.15 -18.09 -13.26
CA ARG A 113 -12.15 -17.49 -14.61
C ARG A 113 -12.98 -18.32 -15.60
N ALA A 114 -12.80 -19.63 -15.61
CA ALA A 114 -13.57 -20.53 -16.48
C ALA A 114 -15.08 -20.51 -16.13
N LEU A 115 -15.40 -20.49 -14.83
CA LEU A 115 -16.76 -20.40 -14.33
C LEU A 115 -17.43 -19.08 -14.76
N LYS A 116 -16.72 -17.96 -14.64
CA LYS A 116 -17.21 -16.65 -15.11
C LYS A 116 -17.53 -16.66 -16.61
N VAL A 117 -16.66 -17.24 -17.43
CA VAL A 117 -16.92 -17.40 -18.88
C VAL A 117 -18.17 -18.22 -19.14
N LYS A 118 -18.33 -19.35 -18.43
CA LYS A 118 -19.51 -20.24 -18.60
C LYS A 118 -20.82 -19.61 -18.12
N ILE A 119 -20.78 -18.82 -17.04
CA ILE A 119 -21.96 -18.07 -16.57
C ILE A 119 -22.38 -17.03 -17.63
N VAL A 120 -21.43 -16.30 -18.22
CA VAL A 120 -21.71 -15.33 -19.29
C VAL A 120 -22.28 -16.02 -20.53
N GLU A 121 -21.69 -17.14 -20.96
CA GLU A 121 -22.16 -17.95 -22.10
C GLU A 121 -23.59 -18.47 -21.87
N ARG A 122 -23.89 -18.94 -20.65
CA ARG A 122 -25.23 -19.37 -20.27
C ARG A 122 -26.23 -18.22 -20.27
N ALA A 123 -25.88 -17.09 -19.68
CA ALA A 123 -26.73 -15.90 -19.66
C ALA A 123 -27.04 -15.41 -21.08
N GLN A 124 -26.06 -15.42 -21.98
CA GLN A 124 -26.27 -15.11 -23.40
C GLN A 124 -27.22 -16.12 -24.09
N THR A 125 -27.07 -17.42 -23.78
CA THR A 125 -27.96 -18.48 -24.29
C THR A 125 -29.40 -18.30 -23.81
N ASP A 126 -29.57 -17.86 -22.55
CA ASP A 126 -30.88 -17.58 -21.95
C ASP A 126 -31.44 -16.19 -22.36
N GLY A 127 -30.80 -15.51 -23.32
CA GLY A 127 -31.25 -14.21 -23.87
C GLY A 127 -30.98 -13.01 -22.97
N VAL A 128 -30.22 -13.19 -21.88
CA VAL A 128 -29.82 -12.12 -20.98
C VAL A 128 -28.59 -11.42 -21.56
N GLN A 129 -28.74 -10.15 -21.97
CA GLN A 129 -27.59 -9.32 -22.34
C GLN A 129 -26.75 -9.00 -21.11
N VAL A 130 -25.69 -9.77 -20.89
CA VAL A 130 -24.63 -9.41 -19.93
C VAL A 130 -23.76 -8.34 -20.58
N GLN A 131 -23.82 -7.11 -20.06
CA GLN A 131 -22.86 -6.07 -20.43
C GLN A 131 -21.48 -6.46 -19.91
N THR A 132 -20.70 -7.17 -20.73
CA THR A 132 -19.26 -7.28 -20.47
C THR A 132 -18.64 -5.90 -20.72
N PRO A 133 -17.85 -5.35 -19.78
CA PRO A 133 -17.17 -4.07 -19.98
C PRO A 133 -16.33 -4.17 -21.26
N ARG A 134 -16.77 -3.42 -22.27
CA ARG A 134 -16.16 -3.40 -23.60
C ARG A 134 -14.81 -2.74 -23.46
N ALA A 135 -13.73 -3.51 -23.64
CA ALA A 135 -12.40 -2.95 -23.81
C ALA A 135 -12.47 -1.88 -24.92
N VAL A 136 -12.16 -0.64 -24.55
CA VAL A 136 -12.23 0.52 -25.44
C VAL A 136 -11.20 0.32 -26.55
N ALA A 137 -11.68 -0.04 -27.74
CA ALA A 137 -10.87 -0.06 -28.93
C ALA A 137 -10.48 1.39 -29.27
N SER A 138 -9.17 1.62 -29.33
CA SER A 138 -8.56 2.90 -29.70
C SER A 138 -8.99 3.31 -31.13
N PRO A 139 -9.50 4.55 -31.35
CA PRO A 139 -9.88 5.00 -32.68
C PRO A 139 -8.71 5.67 -33.39
N GLY A 140 -8.34 5.16 -34.57
CA GLY A 140 -7.37 5.81 -35.45
C GLY A 140 -7.49 5.34 -36.90
N GLY A 141 -8.06 6.19 -37.76
CA GLY A 141 -7.87 6.13 -39.21
C GLY A 141 -9.13 6.21 -40.09
N ALA A 142 -9.64 7.43 -40.31
CA ALA A 142 -10.26 7.84 -41.59
C ALA A 142 -9.10 8.20 -42.55
N ASP A 143 -9.09 8.04 -43.87
CA ASP A 143 -10.07 8.23 -44.96
C ASP A 143 -9.40 7.75 -46.30
N PRO A 144 -9.96 7.89 -47.53
CA PRO A 144 -11.36 8.01 -47.95
C PRO A 144 -11.75 7.07 -49.12
N ALA A 145 -13.03 7.13 -49.48
CA ALA A 145 -13.70 6.43 -50.57
C ALA A 145 -13.39 6.98 -51.99
N LEU A 146 -13.43 6.09 -52.99
CA LEU A 146 -13.96 6.37 -54.33
C LEU A 146 -14.35 5.07 -55.07
N SER A 147 -15.55 5.09 -55.62
CA SER A 147 -16.35 3.98 -56.14
C SER A 147 -16.12 3.71 -57.64
N LYS A 148 -16.27 2.45 -58.11
CA LYS A 148 -17.22 2.06 -59.18
C LYS A 148 -17.20 0.55 -59.57
N ALA A 149 -18.40 -0.02 -59.45
CA ALA A 149 -19.10 -1.12 -60.15
C ALA A 149 -18.42 -2.03 -61.21
N ALA A 150 -18.63 -3.35 -61.08
CA ALA A 150 -19.29 -4.28 -62.03
C ALA A 150 -19.25 -5.74 -61.48
N THR A 151 -20.37 -6.39 -61.16
CA THR A 151 -21.18 -7.33 -62.00
C THR A 151 -20.60 -8.76 -62.17
N VAL A 152 -21.16 -9.71 -61.40
CA VAL A 152 -21.58 -11.11 -61.76
C VAL A 152 -20.53 -12.16 -62.18
N LYS A 153 -20.36 -13.22 -61.35
CA LYS A 153 -20.57 -14.68 -61.62
C LYS A 153 -19.72 -15.59 -60.69
N SER A 154 -20.39 -16.45 -59.92
CA SER A 154 -19.92 -17.80 -59.55
C SER A 154 -20.21 -18.79 -60.71
N PRO A 155 -19.80 -20.08 -60.71
CA PRO A 155 -19.04 -20.87 -59.72
C PRO A 155 -17.88 -21.72 -60.32
N GLY A 156 -17.05 -22.34 -59.47
CA GLY A 156 -16.18 -23.48 -59.88
C GLY A 156 -15.11 -23.92 -58.87
N LEU A 157 -15.40 -24.99 -58.12
CA LEU A 157 -14.43 -25.93 -57.50
C LEU A 157 -13.89 -26.91 -58.60
N PRO A 158 -12.93 -27.85 -58.38
CA PRO A 158 -12.15 -28.24 -57.17
C PRO A 158 -10.62 -28.54 -57.43
N ASN A 159 -9.95 -29.06 -56.39
CA ASN A 159 -8.65 -29.80 -56.35
C ASN A 159 -7.36 -28.96 -56.49
N SER A 160 -6.33 -29.07 -55.64
CA SER A 160 -5.66 -30.28 -55.14
C SER A 160 -4.74 -29.95 -53.95
N ALA A 161 -4.61 -30.88 -52.99
CA ALA A 161 -3.49 -30.96 -52.04
C ALA A 161 -2.35 -31.85 -52.63
N PRO A 162 -1.32 -32.25 -51.86
CA PRO A 162 -0.23 -31.46 -51.30
C PRO A 162 1.15 -31.99 -51.80
N LYS A 163 2.25 -31.25 -51.59
CA LYS A 163 3.60 -31.84 -51.69
C LYS A 163 4.52 -31.42 -50.54
N SER A 164 4.80 -32.43 -49.73
CA SER A 164 5.89 -32.59 -48.77
C SER A 164 7.27 -32.37 -49.43
N GLY A 165 8.21 -31.84 -48.64
CA GLY A 165 9.62 -31.76 -48.98
C GLY A 165 10.46 -31.37 -47.77
N ALA A 166 10.80 -32.38 -46.96
CA ALA A 166 11.76 -32.28 -45.86
C ALA A 166 13.21 -32.19 -46.39
N ALA A 167 14.05 -31.36 -45.76
CA ALA A 167 15.51 -31.54 -45.73
C ALA A 167 16.17 -30.68 -44.63
N THR A 168 16.64 -31.35 -43.59
CA THR A 168 17.80 -31.01 -42.74
C THR A 168 18.80 -32.17 -42.88
N PRO A 169 20.05 -32.16 -42.33
CA PRO A 169 20.89 -31.10 -41.73
C PRO A 169 22.35 -31.09 -42.26
N LYS A 170 23.18 -30.08 -41.92
CA LYS A 170 24.61 -30.32 -41.63
C LYS A 170 25.25 -29.18 -40.82
N ALA A 171 26.13 -29.57 -39.91
CA ALA A 171 26.71 -28.77 -38.83
C ALA A 171 28.15 -28.28 -39.13
N THR A 172 28.49 -27.07 -38.64
CA THR A 172 29.76 -26.53 -38.01
C THR A 172 31.15 -26.77 -38.69
N PRO A 173 32.26 -26.02 -38.40
CA PRO A 173 32.51 -25.07 -37.29
C PRO A 173 33.39 -23.79 -37.53
N SER A 174 33.45 -22.95 -36.48
CA SER A 174 34.56 -22.11 -35.97
C SER A 174 34.96 -20.78 -36.67
N GLY A 175 35.13 -19.72 -35.87
CA GLY A 175 35.90 -18.51 -36.24
C GLY A 175 35.52 -17.20 -35.50
N GLN A 176 36.44 -16.72 -34.64
CA GLN A 176 36.40 -15.51 -33.80
C GLN A 176 36.26 -14.15 -34.54
N PRO A 177 36.03 -13.03 -33.81
CA PRO A 177 35.45 -11.78 -34.33
C PRO A 177 36.49 -10.73 -34.74
N PRO A 178 36.13 -9.74 -35.59
CA PRO A 178 36.85 -8.49 -35.66
C PRO A 178 36.10 -7.35 -34.97
N ALA A 179 36.89 -6.55 -34.26
CA ALA A 179 36.53 -5.27 -33.69
C ALA A 179 36.05 -4.28 -34.77
N GLY A 180 34.92 -3.61 -34.49
CA GLY A 180 34.38 -2.54 -35.33
C GLY A 180 33.96 -1.35 -34.48
N LYS A 181 34.72 -0.26 -34.58
CA LYS A 181 34.37 1.09 -34.12
C LYS A 181 33.03 1.50 -34.75
N VAL A 182 32.09 2.00 -33.94
CA VAL A 182 30.98 2.83 -34.44
C VAL A 182 30.98 4.15 -33.68
N VAL A 183 30.95 5.20 -34.50
CA VAL A 183 31.04 6.62 -34.18
C VAL A 183 29.63 7.22 -34.25
N MET A 184 29.34 8.10 -33.29
CA MET A 184 28.32 9.18 -33.28
C MET A 184 26.85 8.86 -33.60
N ALA A 185 25.98 9.12 -32.61
CA ALA A 185 24.78 9.93 -32.84
C ALA A 185 24.39 10.67 -31.54
N LYS A 186 24.65 11.98 -31.54
CA LYS A 186 24.25 12.95 -30.52
C LYS A 186 22.80 13.34 -30.79
N ALA A 187 21.86 12.83 -30.00
CA ALA A 187 20.46 13.24 -30.05
C ALA A 187 20.25 14.45 -29.11
N THR A 188 20.04 15.60 -29.73
CA THR A 188 19.55 16.84 -29.11
C THR A 188 18.10 16.67 -28.68
N LEU A 189 17.82 16.70 -27.37
CA LEU A 189 16.46 16.82 -26.85
C LEU A 189 15.98 18.27 -26.96
N SER A 190 14.95 18.46 -27.78
CA SER A 190 14.15 19.67 -27.87
C SER A 190 13.39 19.93 -26.58
N LYS A 191 13.54 21.16 -26.07
CA LYS A 191 12.72 21.77 -25.03
C LYS A 191 11.39 22.19 -25.63
N SER A 192 10.29 21.60 -25.18
CA SER A 192 8.94 22.09 -25.41
C SER A 192 8.42 22.69 -24.10
N ALA A 193 8.47 24.02 -24.02
CA ALA A 193 7.85 24.79 -22.93
C ALA A 193 6.37 25.00 -23.28
N GLY A 194 5.48 24.36 -22.52
CA GLY A 194 4.04 24.58 -22.58
C GLY A 194 3.65 25.83 -21.79
N ILE A 195 3.01 26.75 -22.51
CA ILE A 195 2.51 28.05 -22.09
C ILE A 195 1.20 27.84 -21.30
N ILE A 196 1.14 28.26 -20.04
CA ILE A 196 -0.12 28.49 -19.34
C ILE A 196 -0.45 29.98 -19.46
N ALA A 197 -1.50 30.26 -20.21
CA ALA A 197 -2.02 31.60 -20.44
C ALA A 197 -2.71 32.12 -19.17
N LYS A 198 -2.18 33.21 -18.62
CA LYS A 198 -2.77 34.01 -17.55
C LYS A 198 -3.81 34.96 -18.18
N VAL A 199 -5.08 34.71 -17.91
CA VAL A 199 -6.18 35.61 -18.29
C VAL A 199 -6.07 36.87 -17.43
N GLY A 200 -5.81 38.00 -18.09
CA GLY A 200 -5.68 39.32 -17.46
C GLY A 200 -7.00 40.08 -17.48
N LEU A 201 -7.39 40.62 -16.32
CA LEU A 201 -8.32 41.74 -16.23
C LEU A 201 -7.62 43.04 -16.64
N GLY A 202 -8.29 43.80 -17.50
CA GLY A 202 -7.79 45.04 -18.09
C GLY A 202 -7.74 46.21 -17.11
N SER A 203 -6.78 47.10 -17.38
CA SER A 203 -6.74 48.48 -16.91
C SER A 203 -6.22 49.34 -18.06
N PRO A 204 -6.86 50.48 -18.42
CA PRO A 204 -6.32 51.37 -19.43
C PRO A 204 -5.50 52.52 -18.83
N ALA A 205 -4.31 52.71 -19.41
CA ALA A 205 -3.59 53.95 -19.79
C ALA A 205 -3.66 55.23 -18.91
N GLY A 206 -2.59 55.98 -18.63
CA GLY A 206 -1.20 55.91 -19.10
C GLY A 206 -0.33 57.13 -18.67
N THR A 207 0.99 56.99 -18.93
CA THR A 207 2.07 57.99 -19.20
C THR A 207 2.79 58.78 -18.07
N PRO A 208 4.10 59.16 -18.27
CA PRO A 208 5.19 59.15 -17.26
C PRO A 208 5.94 60.53 -17.16
N PRO A 209 7.27 60.63 -16.88
CA PRO A 209 8.06 60.31 -15.67
C PRO A 209 8.81 61.55 -15.08
N THR A 210 9.15 61.55 -13.78
CA THR A 210 10.21 62.44 -13.24
C THR A 210 10.92 61.82 -12.03
N VAL A 211 12.26 61.90 -12.02
CA VAL A 211 13.22 61.44 -11.00
C VAL A 211 14.31 62.54 -10.90
N PRO A 212 15.12 62.71 -9.84
CA PRO A 212 14.95 62.71 -8.36
C PRO A 212 15.46 64.05 -7.73
N PRO A 213 15.73 64.20 -6.40
CA PRO A 213 16.97 63.68 -5.80
C PRO A 213 16.93 63.23 -4.31
N LYS A 214 17.97 62.47 -3.98
CA LYS A 214 18.60 62.13 -2.67
C LYS A 214 18.27 63.09 -1.50
N ALA A 215 18.19 62.56 -0.27
CA ALA A 215 19.36 62.46 0.62
C ALA A 215 19.05 62.03 2.09
N VAL A 216 20.12 61.52 2.70
CA VAL A 216 20.55 61.49 4.12
C VAL A 216 19.95 60.50 5.14
N VAL A 217 20.86 59.60 5.51
CA VAL A 217 21.06 58.82 6.75
C VAL A 217 20.79 59.63 8.04
N ALA A 218 20.10 59.03 9.01
CA ALA A 218 20.37 59.29 10.43
C ALA A 218 20.08 58.04 11.27
N LYS A 219 20.98 57.82 12.23
CA LYS A 219 21.17 56.67 13.11
C LYS A 219 20.65 57.03 14.52
N VAL A 220 20.71 56.03 15.41
CA VAL A 220 20.74 56.05 16.90
C VAL A 220 19.39 55.98 17.68
N PRO A 221 19.38 55.45 18.94
CA PRO A 221 18.61 54.27 19.34
C PRO A 221 17.89 54.45 20.72
N ALA A 222 17.69 53.34 21.45
CA ALA A 222 17.26 53.16 22.87
C ALA A 222 15.79 52.68 22.98
N LYS A 223 15.48 51.45 23.44
CA LYS A 223 15.72 50.80 24.75
C LYS A 223 14.99 51.53 25.89
N VAL A 224 13.89 50.96 26.38
CA VAL A 224 13.29 51.17 27.72
C VAL A 224 12.14 50.15 27.93
N PRO A 225 11.78 49.80 29.18
CA PRO A 225 11.65 48.40 29.59
C PRO A 225 10.25 47.92 30.04
N VAL A 226 10.20 46.60 30.22
CA VAL A 226 9.20 45.77 30.89
C VAL A 226 8.77 46.35 32.25
N LYS A 227 7.45 46.41 32.48
CA LYS A 227 6.85 46.70 33.79
C LYS A 227 5.86 45.59 34.15
N ALA A 228 6.15 44.91 35.26
CA ALA A 228 5.32 43.93 35.92
C ALA A 228 4.26 44.59 36.82
N ALA A 229 3.15 43.87 37.08
CA ALA A 229 2.33 43.82 38.32
C ALA A 229 0.87 43.37 37.99
N PRO A 230 0.03 42.98 38.97
CA PRO A 230 0.26 42.06 40.09
C PRO A 230 -0.88 41.04 40.29
N ALA A 231 -0.66 40.12 41.24
CA ALA A 231 -1.57 39.10 41.74
C ALA A 231 -2.88 39.64 42.35
N LYS A 232 -3.94 38.83 42.29
CA LYS A 232 -5.15 38.97 43.10
C LYS A 232 -5.68 37.60 43.54
N ALA A 233 -5.63 37.35 44.84
CA ALA A 233 -6.35 36.27 45.51
C ALA A 233 -7.83 36.65 45.67
N LYS A 234 -8.74 35.65 45.78
CA LYS A 234 -9.68 35.48 46.93
C LYS A 234 -10.85 34.53 46.62
N ALA A 235 -11.13 33.70 47.63
CA ALA A 235 -12.39 33.05 48.07
C ALA A 235 -12.89 31.76 47.40
N ALA A 236 -12.96 30.74 48.27
CA ALA A 236 -13.79 29.54 48.20
C ALA A 236 -15.29 29.85 48.32
N PRO A 237 -16.16 28.90 47.95
CA PRO A 237 -17.15 28.44 48.94
C PRO A 237 -17.52 26.95 48.88
N ALA A 238 -17.86 26.46 50.08
CA ALA A 238 -18.90 25.51 50.45
C ALA A 238 -18.88 24.07 49.89
N GLU A 239 -18.55 23.17 50.81
CA GLU A 239 -18.66 21.72 50.81
C GLU A 239 -20.15 21.31 51.00
N GLU A 240 -20.67 20.51 50.07
CA GLU A 240 -21.99 19.87 50.11
C GLU A 240 -21.80 18.34 50.28
N PRO A 241 -22.50 17.68 51.23
CA PRO A 241 -22.23 16.29 51.57
C PRO A 241 -22.74 15.32 50.49
N ALA A 242 -21.84 14.46 50.02
CA ALA A 242 -22.09 13.45 49.00
C ALA A 242 -23.00 12.30 49.51
N PRO A 243 -23.88 11.75 48.67
CA PRO A 243 -24.59 10.50 48.96
C PRO A 243 -23.64 9.29 48.85
N GLU A 244 -23.79 8.35 49.78
CA GLU A 244 -23.05 7.10 49.88
C GLU A 244 -23.11 6.29 48.58
N SER A 245 -21.99 6.23 47.85
CA SER A 245 -21.88 5.43 46.64
C SER A 245 -21.68 3.96 47.00
N VAL A 246 -22.68 3.15 46.67
CA VAL A 246 -22.64 1.69 46.73
C VAL A 246 -21.45 1.18 45.91
N SER A 247 -20.46 0.58 46.59
CA SER A 247 -19.28 -0.04 45.98
C SER A 247 -19.69 -1.17 45.03
N LYS A 248 -19.76 -0.86 43.73
CA LYS A 248 -19.76 -1.86 42.67
C LYS A 248 -18.41 -2.56 42.68
N ALA A 249 -18.42 -3.86 42.94
CA ALA A 249 -17.25 -4.73 42.86
C ALA A 249 -16.54 -4.55 41.50
N SER A 250 -15.30 -4.08 41.54
CA SER A 250 -14.45 -3.96 40.36
C SER A 250 -14.26 -5.34 39.71
N PRO A 251 -14.38 -5.45 38.38
CA PRO A 251 -14.06 -6.68 37.68
C PRO A 251 -12.59 -7.06 37.90
N PRO A 252 -12.24 -8.36 37.91
CA PRO A 252 -10.89 -8.83 38.16
C PRO A 252 -9.93 -8.24 37.12
N ALA A 253 -8.81 -7.69 37.62
CA ALA A 253 -7.76 -7.09 36.81
C ALA A 253 -7.27 -8.10 35.77
N SER A 254 -7.37 -7.73 34.49
CA SER A 254 -6.75 -8.50 33.42
C SER A 254 -5.24 -8.62 33.67
N PRO A 255 -4.61 -9.78 33.37
CA PRO A 255 -3.18 -9.96 33.56
C PRO A 255 -2.38 -8.86 32.83
N PRO A 256 -1.17 -8.50 33.31
CA PRO A 256 -0.40 -7.39 32.76
C PRO A 256 0.00 -7.67 31.31
N GLN A 257 -0.66 -7.01 30.36
CA GLN A 257 -0.51 -7.29 28.93
C GLN A 257 0.81 -6.78 28.33
N GLU A 258 1.54 -5.90 29.02
CA GLU A 258 2.90 -5.52 28.63
C GLU A 258 3.83 -6.75 28.65
N ASP A 259 3.54 -7.74 29.49
CA ASP A 259 4.30 -8.97 29.62
C ASP A 259 4.31 -9.78 28.31
N ALA A 260 3.23 -9.74 27.51
CA ALA A 260 3.12 -10.52 26.28
C ALA A 260 4.12 -10.08 25.20
N LEU A 261 4.36 -8.77 25.06
CA LEU A 261 5.34 -8.23 24.12
C LEU A 261 6.77 -8.54 24.59
N TYR A 262 7.05 -8.36 25.88
CA TYR A 262 8.37 -8.71 26.45
C TYR A 262 8.66 -10.20 26.34
N GLN A 263 7.65 -11.04 26.55
CA GLN A 263 7.76 -12.48 26.38
C GLN A 263 8.07 -12.83 24.93
N LEU A 264 7.34 -12.27 23.95
CA LEU A 264 7.62 -12.50 22.53
C LEU A 264 9.03 -12.03 22.13
N VAL A 265 9.47 -10.87 22.62
CA VAL A 265 10.84 -10.37 22.38
C VAL A 265 11.89 -11.29 23.00
N GLY A 266 11.62 -11.86 24.18
CA GLY A 266 12.46 -12.90 24.79
C GLY A 266 12.52 -14.16 23.93
N GLU A 267 11.37 -14.66 23.48
CA GLU A 267 11.27 -15.83 22.60
C GLU A 267 12.02 -15.63 21.27
N LEU A 268 12.06 -14.41 20.72
CA LEU A 268 12.83 -14.09 19.51
C LEU A 268 14.36 -14.17 19.72
N THR A 269 14.82 -14.16 20.97
CA THR A 269 16.24 -14.37 21.29
C THR A 269 16.59 -15.86 21.26
N ASP A 270 15.68 -16.72 21.71
CA ASP A 270 15.87 -18.18 21.77
C ASP A 270 15.52 -18.86 20.43
N ASP A 271 14.49 -18.36 19.74
CA ASP A 271 13.97 -18.86 18.46
C ASP A 271 13.84 -17.69 17.44
N PRO A 272 14.97 -17.32 16.80
CA PRO A 272 15.05 -16.14 15.96
C PRO A 272 14.30 -16.30 14.64
N VAL A 273 13.80 -15.19 14.11
CA VAL A 273 13.16 -15.14 12.77
C VAL A 273 14.18 -15.32 11.65
N VAL A 274 15.46 -15.03 11.91
CA VAL A 274 16.54 -15.11 10.92
C VAL A 274 17.56 -16.13 11.38
N GLN A 275 17.81 -17.13 10.54
CA GLN A 275 18.82 -18.16 10.76
C GLN A 275 19.73 -18.23 9.54
N ASP A 276 21.05 -18.20 9.77
CA ASP A 276 22.07 -18.20 8.70
C ASP A 276 21.87 -17.10 7.64
N GLY A 277 21.31 -15.95 8.06
CA GLY A 277 21.02 -14.80 7.18
C GLY A 277 19.78 -14.97 6.31
N LEU A 278 19.02 -16.04 6.48
CA LEU A 278 17.76 -16.31 5.77
C LEU A 278 16.57 -16.09 6.71
N ILE A 279 15.48 -15.55 6.17
CA ILE A 279 14.22 -15.40 6.91
C ILE A 279 13.54 -16.77 6.96
N LEU A 280 13.24 -17.24 8.17
CA LEU A 280 12.44 -18.43 8.39
C LEU A 280 10.96 -18.08 8.15
N GLU A 281 10.41 -18.48 7.00
CA GLU A 281 9.07 -18.07 6.56
C GLU A 281 7.96 -18.41 7.56
N ASP A 282 7.94 -19.64 8.07
CA ASP A 282 6.91 -20.07 9.03
C ASP A 282 6.99 -19.26 10.33
N ARG A 283 8.23 -19.00 10.78
CA ARG A 283 8.48 -18.27 12.02
C ARG A 283 8.08 -16.80 11.89
N ILE A 284 8.44 -16.12 10.80
CA ILE A 284 8.07 -14.71 10.61
C ILE A 284 6.54 -14.54 10.49
N ASN A 285 5.87 -15.46 9.78
CA ASN A 285 4.42 -15.44 9.63
C ASN A 285 3.72 -15.67 10.97
N GLU A 286 4.23 -16.57 11.81
CA GLU A 286 3.72 -16.81 13.15
C GLU A 286 3.89 -15.57 14.05
N VAL A 287 5.08 -14.97 14.05
CA VAL A 287 5.36 -13.76 14.84
C VAL A 287 4.47 -12.60 14.39
N PHE A 288 4.31 -12.39 13.09
CA PHE A 288 3.41 -11.36 12.56
C PHE A 288 1.95 -11.60 12.93
N ARG A 289 1.46 -12.85 12.86
CA ARG A 289 0.10 -13.19 13.30
C ARG A 289 -0.11 -12.89 14.78
N ARG A 290 0.82 -13.30 15.65
CA ARG A 290 0.76 -13.01 17.09
C ARG A 290 0.76 -11.50 17.39
N LEU A 291 1.64 -10.75 16.73
CA LEU A 291 1.67 -9.28 16.83
C LEU A 291 0.36 -8.65 16.35
N TRP A 292 -0.19 -9.16 15.25
CA TRP A 292 -1.41 -8.64 14.67
C TRP A 292 -2.64 -8.92 15.53
N GLU A 293 -2.79 -10.12 16.08
CA GLU A 293 -4.01 -10.51 16.78
C GLU A 293 -4.09 -9.97 18.22
N SER A 294 -2.99 -9.99 18.97
CA SER A 294 -3.08 -9.72 20.41
C SER A 294 -1.86 -9.08 21.06
N VAL A 295 -0.64 -9.34 20.55
CA VAL A 295 0.58 -8.94 21.25
C VAL A 295 0.88 -7.44 21.10
N ALA A 296 0.72 -6.88 19.89
CA ALA A 296 0.96 -5.47 19.65
C ALA A 296 -0.34 -4.66 19.70
N ARG A 297 -0.38 -3.65 20.58
CA ARG A 297 -1.56 -2.78 20.77
C ARG A 297 -1.42 -1.46 20.06
N ARG A 298 -0.18 -1.01 19.92
CA ARG A 298 0.17 0.27 19.32
C ARG A 298 1.16 0.03 18.19
N PRO A 299 1.18 0.90 17.17
CA PRO A 299 2.20 0.87 16.12
C PRO A 299 3.64 0.87 16.66
N LYS A 300 3.89 1.50 17.83
CA LYS A 300 5.20 1.52 18.47
C LYS A 300 5.66 0.15 18.99
N ASP A 301 4.75 -0.73 19.35
CA ASP A 301 5.08 -2.06 19.86
C ASP A 301 5.71 -2.91 18.73
N TRP A 302 5.27 -2.70 17.48
CA TRP A 302 5.87 -3.29 16.28
C TRP A 302 7.31 -2.85 16.05
N VAL A 303 7.69 -1.62 16.44
CA VAL A 303 9.06 -1.12 16.30
C VAL A 303 10.02 -1.95 17.17
N ALA A 304 9.60 -2.26 18.40
CA ALA A 304 10.38 -3.08 19.33
C ALA A 304 10.49 -4.53 18.83
N ALA A 305 9.36 -5.13 18.42
CA ALA A 305 9.35 -6.48 17.87
C ALA A 305 10.19 -6.60 16.59
N TRP A 306 10.04 -5.67 15.65
CA TRP A 306 10.82 -5.65 14.40
C TRP A 306 12.32 -5.58 14.66
N GLN A 307 12.74 -4.80 15.65
CA GLN A 307 14.15 -4.73 16.05
C GLN A 307 14.63 -6.05 16.66
N ALA A 308 13.79 -6.72 17.47
CA ALA A 308 14.10 -8.01 18.07
C ALA A 308 14.19 -9.15 17.03
N MET A 309 13.46 -9.07 15.92
CA MET A 309 13.53 -10.06 14.84
C MET A 309 14.90 -10.10 14.13
N GLY A 310 15.73 -9.06 14.26
CA GLY A 310 17.09 -9.06 13.71
C GLY A 310 17.16 -9.13 12.17
N ILE A 311 16.13 -8.66 11.47
CA ILE A 311 16.03 -8.78 10.00
C ILE A 311 17.12 -7.94 9.30
N PRO A 312 18.01 -8.56 8.50
CA PRO A 312 19.03 -7.85 7.72
C PRO A 312 18.43 -6.82 6.76
N ALA A 313 19.14 -5.71 6.55
CA ALA A 313 18.64 -4.58 5.77
C ALA A 313 18.30 -4.93 4.31
N ASP A 314 19.04 -5.87 3.72
CA ASP A 314 18.84 -6.42 2.37
C ASP A 314 17.65 -7.39 2.29
N ARG A 315 17.19 -7.92 3.43
CA ARG A 315 16.04 -8.83 3.54
C ARG A 315 14.76 -8.16 4.05
N GLN A 316 14.81 -6.87 4.37
CA GLN A 316 13.64 -6.12 4.84
C GLN A 316 12.49 -6.10 3.82
N GLY A 317 12.79 -6.09 2.51
CA GLY A 317 11.76 -6.12 1.47
C GLY A 317 10.94 -7.42 1.49
N GLU A 318 11.62 -8.55 1.69
CA GLU A 318 10.99 -9.88 1.78
C GLU A 318 10.08 -9.98 3.03
N ALA A 319 10.59 -9.57 4.20
CA ALA A 319 9.79 -9.50 5.42
C ALA A 319 8.59 -8.56 5.27
N LEU A 320 8.78 -7.39 4.66
CA LEU A 320 7.72 -6.42 4.43
C LEU A 320 6.64 -6.97 3.49
N GLN A 321 7.02 -7.74 2.46
CA GLN A 321 6.07 -8.39 1.58
C GLN A 321 5.19 -9.39 2.35
N LYS A 322 5.78 -10.21 3.23
CA LYS A 322 5.01 -11.15 4.08
C LYS A 322 4.07 -10.40 5.04
N PHE A 323 4.53 -9.30 5.66
CA PHE A 323 3.69 -8.45 6.51
C PHE A 323 2.49 -7.89 5.73
N LEU A 324 2.71 -7.36 4.54
CA LEU A 324 1.65 -6.80 3.72
C LEU A 324 0.70 -7.87 3.18
N ASN A 325 1.16 -9.07 2.88
CA ASN A 325 0.28 -10.19 2.54
C ASN A 325 -0.74 -10.47 3.65
N ILE A 326 -0.31 -10.45 4.92
CA ILE A 326 -1.20 -10.61 6.07
C ILE A 326 -2.21 -9.45 6.10
N ALA A 327 -1.73 -8.22 5.93
CA ALA A 327 -2.58 -7.02 5.94
C ALA A 327 -3.62 -7.00 4.80
N PHE A 328 -3.27 -7.50 3.62
CA PHE A 328 -4.18 -7.55 2.49
C PHE A 328 -5.21 -8.68 2.62
N VAL A 329 -4.89 -9.76 3.33
CA VAL A 329 -5.84 -10.86 3.57
C VAL A 329 -6.74 -10.59 4.77
N GLN A 330 -6.26 -9.89 5.80
CA GLN A 330 -7.03 -9.60 7.01
C GLN A 330 -7.63 -8.19 6.97
N THR A 331 -8.95 -8.10 6.78
CA THR A 331 -9.69 -6.84 6.60
C THR A 331 -10.29 -6.24 7.86
N GLU A 332 -10.12 -6.86 9.03
CA GLU A 332 -10.78 -6.39 10.26
C GLU A 332 -10.39 -4.95 10.63
N ASP A 333 -9.16 -4.55 10.33
CA ASP A 333 -8.65 -3.20 10.56
C ASP A 333 -7.74 -2.74 9.41
N PRO A 334 -8.30 -2.12 8.35
CA PRO A 334 -7.55 -1.68 7.18
C PRO A 334 -6.59 -0.50 7.48
N ASP A 335 -6.73 0.17 8.63
CA ASP A 335 -5.86 1.28 9.03
C ASP A 335 -4.60 0.81 9.75
N LYS A 336 -4.66 -0.38 10.36
CA LYS A 336 -3.58 -0.94 11.18
C LYS A 336 -2.25 -1.07 10.46
N ALA A 337 -2.21 -1.73 9.31
CA ALA A 337 -0.95 -1.94 8.57
C ALA A 337 -0.32 -0.62 8.11
N PRO A 338 -1.06 0.28 7.44
CA PRO A 338 -0.55 1.61 7.10
C PRO A 338 0.06 2.37 8.29
N LEU A 339 -0.58 2.33 9.47
CA LEU A 339 -0.08 2.99 10.69
C LEU A 339 1.21 2.35 11.20
N ILE A 340 1.29 1.01 11.20
CA ILE A 340 2.50 0.26 11.58
C ILE A 340 3.66 0.61 10.66
N LEU A 341 3.44 0.58 9.33
CA LEU A 341 4.47 0.94 8.35
C LEU A 341 4.95 2.37 8.52
N ALA A 342 4.02 3.33 8.69
CA ALA A 342 4.38 4.71 8.93
C ALA A 342 5.25 4.86 10.18
N GLU A 343 4.96 4.15 11.27
CA GLU A 343 5.77 4.18 12.48
C GLU A 343 7.15 3.52 12.30
N LEU A 344 7.23 2.39 11.59
CA LEU A 344 8.50 1.72 11.27
C LEU A 344 9.43 2.62 10.43
N VAL A 345 8.87 3.39 9.49
CA VAL A 345 9.65 4.37 8.72
C VAL A 345 10.11 5.53 9.60
N LYS A 346 9.22 6.12 10.41
CA LYS A 346 9.59 7.24 11.32
C LYS A 346 10.71 6.84 12.28
N CYS A 347 10.71 5.60 12.75
CA CYS A 347 11.74 5.04 13.61
C CYS A 347 12.95 4.48 12.85
N HIS A 348 13.05 4.72 11.54
CA HIS A 348 14.14 4.30 10.65
C HIS A 348 14.41 2.78 10.67
N LYS A 349 13.38 1.97 10.94
CA LYS A 349 13.48 0.51 10.93
C LYS A 349 13.40 -0.06 9.53
N ILE A 350 12.67 0.63 8.64
CA ILE A 350 12.50 0.28 7.24
C ILE A 350 12.81 1.51 6.38
N LYS A 351 13.50 1.30 5.26
CA LYS A 351 13.76 2.35 4.27
C LYS A 351 12.52 2.54 3.38
N MET A 352 12.19 3.79 3.05
CA MET A 352 11.11 4.10 2.10
C MET A 352 11.26 3.38 0.77
N ARG A 353 12.50 3.19 0.29
CA ARG A 353 12.78 2.46 -0.94
C ARG A 353 12.26 1.02 -0.92
N ALA A 354 12.42 0.31 0.19
CA ALA A 354 11.92 -1.06 0.32
C ALA A 354 10.39 -1.10 0.24
N ILE A 355 9.70 -0.09 0.79
CA ILE A 355 8.24 0.02 0.69
C ILE A 355 7.81 0.30 -0.75
N GLU A 356 8.50 1.20 -1.45
CA GLU A 356 8.26 1.47 -2.87
C GLU A 356 8.38 0.20 -3.71
N ASP A 357 9.48 -0.54 -3.55
CA ASP A 357 9.74 -1.76 -4.32
C ASP A 357 8.67 -2.84 -4.05
N VAL A 358 8.21 -2.96 -2.79
CA VAL A 358 7.15 -3.90 -2.42
C VAL A 358 5.79 -3.45 -2.95
N PHE A 359 5.44 -2.16 -2.88
CA PHE A 359 4.19 -1.63 -3.46
C PHE A 359 4.16 -1.78 -4.98
N LEU A 360 5.30 -1.66 -5.66
CA LEU A 360 5.42 -1.94 -7.09
C LEU A 360 5.14 -3.42 -7.41
N ALA A 361 5.74 -4.34 -6.64
CA ALA A 361 5.52 -5.76 -6.82
C ALA A 361 4.06 -6.16 -6.53
N PHE A 362 3.43 -5.52 -5.54
CA PHE A 362 2.01 -5.71 -5.24
C PHE A 362 1.10 -5.16 -6.33
N GLY A 363 1.40 -4.00 -6.89
CA GLY A 363 0.54 -3.38 -7.91
C GLY A 363 0.44 -4.22 -9.17
N GLN A 364 1.53 -4.89 -9.55
CA GLN A 364 1.56 -5.86 -10.65
C GLN A 364 0.67 -7.09 -10.41
N ASN A 365 0.39 -7.41 -9.15
CA ASN A 365 -0.41 -8.58 -8.74
C ASN A 365 -1.76 -8.17 -8.11
N LEU A 366 -2.14 -6.89 -8.21
CA LEU A 366 -3.27 -6.36 -7.47
C LEU A 366 -4.58 -7.08 -7.81
N ASP A 367 -4.81 -7.43 -9.08
CA ASP A 367 -6.02 -8.15 -9.50
C ASP A 367 -6.22 -9.48 -8.78
N GLY A 368 -5.13 -10.21 -8.52
CA GLY A 368 -5.18 -11.47 -7.77
C GLY A 368 -5.52 -11.25 -6.30
N ILE A 369 -5.09 -10.13 -5.74
CA ILE A 369 -5.39 -9.75 -4.35
C ILE A 369 -6.82 -9.24 -4.24
N LEU A 370 -7.28 -8.45 -5.20
CA LEU A 370 -8.65 -7.94 -5.28
C LEU A 370 -9.68 -9.07 -5.42
N ALA A 371 -9.30 -10.20 -6.00
CA ALA A 371 -10.14 -11.39 -6.03
C ALA A 371 -10.39 -12.02 -4.65
N ILE A 372 -9.52 -11.75 -3.67
CA ILE A 372 -9.62 -12.22 -2.28
C ILE A 372 -10.19 -11.11 -1.38
N ASN A 373 -9.76 -9.87 -1.61
CA ASN A 373 -10.14 -8.70 -0.84
C ASN A 373 -10.26 -7.47 -1.77
N GLU A 374 -11.50 -7.10 -2.08
CA GLU A 374 -11.83 -5.96 -2.95
C GLU A 374 -11.33 -4.61 -2.40
N ASP A 375 -11.09 -4.51 -1.09
CA ASP A 375 -10.64 -3.29 -0.42
C ASP A 375 -9.12 -3.22 -0.24
N ALA A 376 -8.37 -4.22 -0.71
CA ALA A 376 -6.92 -4.28 -0.55
C ALA A 376 -6.22 -3.02 -1.09
N TRP A 377 -6.69 -2.46 -2.20
CA TRP A 377 -6.10 -1.25 -2.79
C TRP A 377 -6.10 -0.04 -1.83
N GLN A 378 -7.02 0.02 -0.86
CA GLN A 378 -7.10 1.12 0.10
C GLN A 378 -5.85 1.24 0.98
N VAL A 379 -5.10 0.14 1.18
CA VAL A 379 -3.84 0.14 1.93
C VAL A 379 -2.83 1.12 1.30
N TYR A 380 -2.81 1.25 -0.03
CA TYR A 380 -1.97 2.23 -0.72
C TYR A 380 -2.33 3.65 -0.28
N ALA A 381 -3.62 4.00 -0.40
CA ALA A 381 -4.11 5.33 -0.08
C ALA A 381 -3.86 5.69 1.38
N LYS A 382 -4.25 4.80 2.30
CA LYS A 382 -4.07 4.96 3.75
C LYS A 382 -2.62 5.13 4.12
N PHE A 383 -1.73 4.30 3.57
CA PHE A 383 -0.30 4.43 3.82
C PHE A 383 0.23 5.77 3.33
N LEU A 384 -0.07 6.16 2.09
CA LEU A 384 0.36 7.43 1.50
C LEU A 384 -0.13 8.64 2.31
N ALA A 385 -1.36 8.57 2.83
CA ALA A 385 -1.94 9.59 3.71
C ALA A 385 -1.29 9.63 5.11
N PHE A 386 -0.86 8.50 5.66
CA PHE A 386 -0.18 8.47 6.98
C PHE A 386 1.30 8.83 6.93
N VAL A 387 1.99 8.52 5.83
CA VAL A 387 3.35 9.03 5.57
C VAL A 387 3.34 10.41 4.92
N PHE A 388 2.15 10.96 4.71
CA PHE A 388 1.98 12.35 4.35
C PHE A 388 2.58 13.23 5.45
N PRO A 389 3.55 14.07 5.11
CA PRO A 389 4.10 15.02 6.06
C PRO A 389 3.01 16.02 6.46
N LYS A 390 2.67 16.01 7.74
CA LYS A 390 1.56 16.81 8.26
C LYS A 390 1.80 18.31 7.96
N PRO A 391 0.78 19.03 7.45
CA PRO A 391 0.70 20.47 7.67
C PRO A 391 0.38 20.66 9.16
N ALA A 392 1.10 21.56 9.81
CA ALA A 392 0.83 21.88 11.20
C ALA A 392 1.24 23.31 11.48
N ILE A 393 0.88 24.28 10.63
CA ILE A 393 1.16 25.71 10.92
C ILE A 393 2.69 26.06 10.99
N GLU A 394 3.62 25.08 11.02
CA GLU A 394 5.03 25.23 11.45
C GLU A 394 6.08 24.58 10.52
N GLY A 395 5.75 24.37 9.26
CA GLY A 395 6.74 23.90 8.28
C GLY A 395 6.58 22.43 7.95
N TRP A 396 6.76 22.20 6.67
CA TRP A 396 6.35 21.02 5.96
C TRP A 396 7.41 19.93 6.09
N GLY A 397 7.01 18.71 6.43
CA GLY A 397 7.90 17.56 6.34
C GLY A 397 8.17 16.83 7.65
N TRP A 398 8.72 15.62 7.53
CA TRP A 398 9.54 15.07 8.60
C TRP A 398 10.93 15.67 8.42
N SER A 399 11.14 16.92 8.87
CA SER A 399 12.32 17.72 8.53
C SER A 399 13.65 17.01 8.81
N ARG A 400 13.69 16.16 9.84
CA ARG A 400 14.86 15.33 10.21
C ARG A 400 15.30 14.35 9.12
N VAL A 401 14.39 13.91 8.25
CA VAL A 401 14.66 12.99 7.13
C VAL A 401 14.62 13.68 5.77
N GLY A 402 14.47 15.01 5.72
CA GLY A 402 14.37 15.75 4.46
C GLY A 402 13.15 15.36 3.63
N TRP A 403 12.09 14.87 4.27
CA TRP A 403 10.88 14.41 3.59
C TRP A 403 9.96 15.59 3.30
N ASP A 404 10.11 16.19 2.11
CA ASP A 404 9.36 17.35 1.63
C ASP A 404 8.32 16.98 0.57
N TRP A 405 7.63 17.98 0.00
CA TRP A 405 6.41 17.73 -0.80
C TRP A 405 6.74 17.08 -2.09
N LYS A 406 7.82 17.57 -2.66
CA LYS A 406 8.37 17.01 -3.87
C LYS A 406 8.78 15.55 -3.64
N GLY A 407 9.47 15.25 -2.53
CA GLY A 407 9.87 13.89 -2.17
C GLY A 407 8.67 12.97 -1.95
N TRP A 408 7.69 13.39 -1.16
CA TRP A 408 6.47 12.62 -0.92
C TRP A 408 5.67 12.41 -2.21
N TRP A 409 5.48 13.45 -3.03
CA TRP A 409 4.73 13.35 -4.29
C TRP A 409 5.39 12.39 -5.27
N GLN A 410 6.70 12.50 -5.47
CA GLN A 410 7.45 11.58 -6.33
C GLN A 410 7.38 10.14 -5.81
N PHE A 411 7.38 9.95 -4.50
CA PHE A 411 7.20 8.64 -3.90
C PHE A 411 5.79 8.10 -4.15
N ALA A 412 4.75 8.91 -3.95
CA ALA A 412 3.36 8.53 -4.22
C ALA A 412 3.18 8.12 -5.69
N GLU A 413 3.71 8.91 -6.64
CA GLU A 413 3.68 8.58 -8.07
C GLU A 413 4.35 7.24 -8.37
N ARG A 414 5.52 6.98 -7.78
CA ARG A 414 6.21 5.70 -7.98
C ARG A 414 5.45 4.53 -7.36
N CYS A 415 4.83 4.70 -6.20
CA CYS A 415 4.01 3.64 -5.58
C CYS A 415 2.82 3.23 -6.45
N ILE A 416 2.14 4.21 -7.08
CA ILE A 416 0.93 3.94 -7.87
C ILE A 416 1.21 3.62 -9.34
N GLN A 417 2.44 3.80 -9.84
CA GLN A 417 2.75 3.65 -11.27
C GLN A 417 2.52 2.23 -11.82
N SER A 418 2.49 1.24 -10.94
CA SER A 418 2.28 -0.18 -11.29
C SER A 418 0.80 -0.58 -11.31
N LEU A 419 -0.09 0.30 -10.85
CA LEU A 419 -1.53 0.05 -10.79
C LEU A 419 -2.17 0.39 -12.14
N GLU A 420 -3.32 -0.21 -12.43
CA GLU A 420 -4.20 0.24 -13.50
C GLU A 420 -4.57 1.72 -13.30
N SER A 421 -4.66 2.51 -14.37
CA SER A 421 -4.90 3.95 -14.28
C SER A 421 -6.17 4.31 -13.50
N SER A 422 -7.24 3.52 -13.66
CA SER A 422 -8.48 3.64 -12.89
C SER A 422 -8.26 3.45 -11.38
N ARG A 423 -7.45 2.46 -10.99
CA ARG A 423 -7.11 2.19 -9.58
C ARG A 423 -6.14 3.20 -9.00
N ALA A 424 -5.16 3.64 -9.78
CA ALA A 424 -4.28 4.74 -9.38
C ALA A 424 -5.08 6.03 -9.13
N PHE A 425 -6.12 6.30 -9.94
CA PHE A 425 -7.06 7.40 -9.72
C PHE A 425 -7.79 7.23 -8.37
N ASP A 426 -8.40 6.07 -8.14
CA ASP A 426 -9.12 5.77 -6.88
C ASP A 426 -8.23 5.96 -5.65
N VAL A 427 -6.98 5.47 -5.72
CA VAL A 427 -5.97 5.62 -4.65
C VAL A 427 -5.70 7.10 -4.37
N LEU A 428 -5.41 7.92 -5.39
CA LEU A 428 -5.12 9.33 -5.20
C LEU A 428 -6.35 10.13 -4.74
N GLY A 429 -7.53 9.81 -5.25
CA GLY A 429 -8.79 10.41 -4.80
C GLY A 429 -9.05 10.14 -3.32
N LEU A 430 -8.85 8.89 -2.88
CA LEU A 430 -8.98 8.53 -1.46
C LEU A 430 -7.91 9.21 -0.59
N VAL A 431 -6.67 9.36 -1.08
CA VAL A 431 -5.64 10.16 -0.38
C VAL A 431 -6.12 11.59 -0.17
N LEU A 432 -6.65 12.26 -1.20
CA LEU A 432 -7.17 13.63 -1.06
C LEU A 432 -8.29 13.71 -0.02
N ARG A 433 -9.24 12.79 -0.06
CA ARG A 433 -10.33 12.70 0.94
C ARG A 433 -9.79 12.60 2.35
N MET A 434 -8.86 11.67 2.60
CA MET A 434 -8.27 11.50 3.93
C MET A 434 -7.49 12.73 4.41
N LEU A 435 -6.88 13.47 3.48
CA LEU A 435 -6.20 14.71 3.82
C LEU A 435 -7.19 15.83 4.14
N GLU A 436 -8.29 15.95 3.40
CA GLU A 436 -9.38 16.90 3.67
C GLU A 436 -10.03 16.61 5.03
N ASP A 437 -10.39 15.36 5.30
CA ASP A 437 -10.97 14.89 6.57
C ASP A 437 -10.08 15.26 7.77
N LYS A 438 -8.76 15.13 7.60
CA LYS A 438 -7.78 15.43 8.64
C LYS A 438 -7.59 16.92 8.91
N GLU A 439 -7.74 17.76 7.88
CA GLU A 439 -7.66 19.21 8.02
C GLU A 439 -9.01 19.80 8.50
N GLY A 440 -10.11 19.07 8.32
CA GLY A 440 -11.46 19.48 8.73
C GLY A 440 -12.04 20.62 7.90
N GLN A 441 -11.44 20.92 6.74
CA GLN A 441 -11.88 21.94 5.79
C GLN A 441 -11.39 21.59 4.38
N PRO A 442 -12.05 22.10 3.32
CA PRO A 442 -11.64 21.86 1.95
C PRO A 442 -10.17 22.22 1.69
N LEU A 443 -9.43 21.34 1.02
CA LEU A 443 -7.98 21.50 0.84
C LEU A 443 -7.63 22.79 0.08
N PHE A 444 -8.45 23.23 -0.87
CA PHE A 444 -8.22 24.47 -1.61
C PHE A 444 -8.30 25.73 -0.74
N ASN A 445 -9.00 25.69 0.40
CA ASN A 445 -9.07 26.80 1.36
C ASN A 445 -7.80 26.91 2.22
N ILE A 446 -6.91 25.92 2.16
CA ILE A 446 -5.69 25.88 2.95
C ILE A 446 -4.56 26.47 2.10
N GLN A 447 -4.01 27.59 2.57
CA GLN A 447 -2.99 28.38 1.84
C GLN A 447 -1.84 27.54 1.27
N ILE A 448 -1.40 26.52 2.00
CA ILE A 448 -0.27 25.68 1.57
C ILE A 448 -0.57 24.83 0.33
N TRP A 449 -1.85 24.53 0.08
CA TRP A 449 -2.33 23.78 -1.07
C TRP A 449 -2.61 24.69 -2.26
N SER A 450 -3.10 25.91 -2.02
CA SER A 450 -3.37 26.94 -3.04
C SER A 450 -2.08 27.58 -3.58
N ASP A 451 -1.18 28.03 -2.70
CA ASP A 451 -0.03 28.87 -3.09
C ASP A 451 1.09 28.07 -3.78
N GLY A 452 1.08 26.74 -3.62
CA GLY A 452 2.14 25.86 -4.10
C GLY A 452 1.82 25.07 -5.37
N ASP A 453 0.71 25.37 -6.05
CA ASP A 453 0.14 24.58 -7.16
C ASP A 453 -0.03 23.08 -6.81
N ARG A 454 -0.15 22.76 -5.51
CA ARG A 454 -0.12 21.36 -5.04
C ARG A 454 -1.41 20.65 -5.37
N PHE A 455 -2.52 21.35 -5.11
CA PHE A 455 -3.84 20.87 -5.46
C PHE A 455 -4.00 20.75 -6.98
N ALA A 456 -3.54 21.75 -7.74
CA ALA A 456 -3.51 21.72 -9.20
C ALA A 456 -2.69 20.53 -9.75
N LYS A 457 -1.54 20.20 -9.15
CA LYS A 457 -0.76 19.01 -9.52
C LYS A 457 -1.51 17.70 -9.28
N PHE A 458 -2.21 17.60 -8.16
CA PHE A 458 -3.06 16.46 -7.87
C PHE A 458 -4.17 16.30 -8.90
N LEU A 459 -4.90 17.39 -9.18
CA LEU A 459 -5.97 17.41 -10.16
C LEU A 459 -5.46 17.07 -11.56
N GLY A 460 -4.33 17.66 -11.99
CA GLY A 460 -3.71 17.33 -13.28
C GLY A 460 -3.33 15.86 -13.39
N LYS A 461 -2.76 15.27 -12.33
CA LYS A 461 -2.44 13.84 -12.31
C LYS A 461 -3.70 12.96 -12.36
N LEU A 462 -4.78 13.38 -11.69
CA LEU A 462 -6.06 12.69 -11.75
C LEU A 462 -6.69 12.78 -13.15
N CYS A 463 -6.58 13.91 -13.86
CA CYS A 463 -6.97 14.01 -15.26
C CYS A 463 -6.19 13.02 -16.12
N ASP A 464 -4.86 12.96 -15.95
CA ASP A 464 -3.99 12.04 -16.70
C ASP A 464 -4.36 10.57 -16.46
N LEU A 465 -4.62 10.19 -15.20
CA LEU A 465 -4.96 8.82 -14.82
C LEU A 465 -6.40 8.44 -15.23
N GLY A 466 -7.34 9.39 -15.13
CA GLY A 466 -8.73 9.19 -15.51
C GLY A 466 -8.95 9.24 -17.02
N GLY A 467 -8.01 9.82 -17.78
CA GLY A 467 -8.20 10.11 -19.20
C GLY A 467 -9.36 11.07 -19.44
N CYS A 468 -9.64 11.96 -18.48
CA CYS A 468 -10.80 12.84 -18.48
C CYS A 468 -10.44 14.30 -18.20
N GLU A 469 -11.37 15.19 -18.55
CA GLU A 469 -11.23 16.63 -18.33
C GLU A 469 -11.45 17.00 -16.85
N LEU A 470 -10.94 18.16 -16.46
CA LEU A 470 -11.00 18.63 -15.07
C LEU A 470 -12.42 18.63 -14.45
N PRO A 471 -13.50 19.04 -15.15
CA PRO A 471 -14.85 19.00 -14.58
C PRO A 471 -15.31 17.59 -14.19
N GLU A 472 -14.93 16.58 -14.98
CA GLU A 472 -15.26 15.19 -14.67
C GLU A 472 -14.46 14.66 -13.48
N VAL A 473 -13.19 15.07 -13.36
CA VAL A 473 -12.39 14.77 -12.15
C VAL A 473 -13.03 15.38 -10.91
N VAL A 474 -13.47 16.64 -10.98
CA VAL A 474 -14.15 17.33 -9.86
C VAL A 474 -15.45 16.60 -9.48
N GLU A 475 -16.25 16.17 -10.45
CA GLU A 475 -17.47 15.39 -10.21
C GLU A 475 -17.15 14.05 -9.51
N ARG A 476 -16.17 13.29 -10.01
CA ARG A 476 -15.75 12.02 -9.38
C ARG A 476 -15.20 12.22 -7.97
N LEU A 477 -14.42 13.28 -7.75
CA LEU A 477 -13.93 13.65 -6.43
C LEU A 477 -15.08 14.02 -5.48
N SER A 478 -16.10 14.73 -5.97
CA SER A 478 -17.31 15.04 -5.20
C SER A 478 -18.05 13.76 -4.76
N LEU A 479 -18.16 12.75 -5.63
CA LEU A 479 -18.72 11.44 -5.27
C LEU A 479 -17.91 10.72 -4.17
N LEU A 480 -16.61 10.99 -4.09
CA LEU A 480 -15.73 10.50 -3.02
C LEU A 480 -15.80 11.37 -1.75
N GLY A 481 -16.56 12.47 -1.75
CA GLY A 481 -16.66 13.40 -0.62
C GLY A 481 -15.51 14.41 -0.55
N VAL A 482 -14.79 14.64 -1.65
CA VAL A 482 -13.72 15.63 -1.74
C VAL A 482 -14.29 16.91 -2.34
N THR A 483 -14.09 18.04 -1.67
CA THR A 483 -14.55 19.35 -2.15
C THR A 483 -13.47 19.95 -3.04
N ALA A 484 -13.66 19.92 -4.36
CA ALA A 484 -12.62 20.30 -5.34
C ALA A 484 -12.87 21.62 -6.09
N ALA A 485 -13.94 22.36 -5.76
CA ALA A 485 -14.25 23.65 -6.37
C ALA A 485 -14.78 24.65 -5.32
N GLU A 486 -14.51 25.94 -5.53
CA GLU A 486 -15.30 27.02 -4.92
C GLU A 486 -16.70 26.98 -5.56
N GLU A 487 -17.74 26.85 -4.74
CA GLU A 487 -19.14 27.01 -5.18
C GLU A 487 -19.44 28.41 -5.73
#